data_AF-A0A1T4QP00-F1
#
_entry.id   AF-A0A1T4QP00-F1
#
_cell.length_a   1.000
_cell.length_b   1.000
_cell.length_c   1.000
_cell.angle_alpha   90.00
_cell.angle_beta   90.00
_cell.angle_gamma   90.00
#
_symmetry.space_group_name_H-M   'P 1'
#
loop_
_entity.id
_entity.type
_entity.pdbx_description
1 polymer ?
#
loop_
_entity_poly.entity_id
_entity_poly.type
_entity_poly.pdbx_seq_one_letter_code
_entity_poly.pdbx_strand_id
1 'polypeptide(L)' 'MPTLVRLLTIVAVIAGLIYGAMSALVNLVQPVRRPVEVNVPLPQLDQPPARNAAGTP' A
#
# COMPACT_ATOMS: atom_id res chain seq x y z
N MET A 1 9.26 -39.38 -19.49
CA MET A 1 9.97 -40.03 -18.36
C MET A 1 9.17 -39.83 -17.09
N PRO A 2 8.94 -40.88 -16.30
CA PRO A 2 8.09 -40.81 -15.10
C PRO A 2 8.54 -39.77 -14.07
N THR A 3 9.80 -39.36 -14.08
CA THR A 3 10.36 -38.29 -13.24
C THR A 3 9.84 -36.88 -13.59
N LEU A 4 9.67 -36.55 -14.87
CA LEU A 4 9.21 -35.24 -15.32
C LEU A 4 7.74 -35.01 -14.96
N VAL A 5 6.89 -36.00 -15.20
CA VAL A 5 5.45 -35.92 -14.85
C VAL A 5 5.28 -35.73 -13.35
N ARG A 6 6.10 -36.41 -12.54
CA ARG A 6 6.11 -36.27 -11.08
C ARG A 6 6.57 -34.89 -10.62
N LEU A 7 7.59 -34.31 -11.28
CA LEU A 7 8.02 -32.94 -11.01
C LEU A 7 6.90 -31.94 -11.31
N LEU A 8 6.30 -32.02 -12.51
CA LEU A 8 5.24 -31.10 -12.91
C LEU A 8 4.01 -31.18 -12.02
N THR A 9 3.62 -32.39 -11.60
CA THR A 9 2.49 -32.56 -10.67
C THR A 9 2.76 -31.92 -9.32
N ILE A 10 3.98 -32.05 -8.77
CA ILE A 10 4.36 -31.36 -7.53
C ILE A 10 4.26 -29.84 -7.71
N VAL A 11 4.81 -29.30 -8.80
CA VAL A 11 4.76 -27.86 -9.09
C VAL A 11 3.32 -27.38 -9.25
N ALA A 12 2.47 -28.13 -9.97
CA ALA A 12 1.08 -27.80 -10.18
C ALA A 12 0.28 -27.76 -8.86
N VAL A 13 0.53 -28.71 -7.96
CA VAL A 13 -0.09 -28.73 -6.63
C VAL A 13 0.34 -27.51 -5.82
N ILE A 14 1.65 -27.20 -5.80
CA ILE A 14 2.15 -26.02 -5.06
C ILE A 14 1.56 -24.73 -5.63
N ALA A 15 1.58 -24.56 -6.95
CA ALA A 15 1.00 -23.40 -7.61
C ALA A 15 -0.50 -23.27 -7.32
N GLY A 16 -1.23 -24.39 -7.35
CA GLY A 16 -2.65 -24.44 -7.01
C GLY A 16 -2.92 -24.05 -5.55
N LEU A 17 -2.08 -24.50 -4.61
CA LEU A 17 -2.20 -24.13 -3.20
C LEU A 17 -1.92 -22.64 -2.96
N ILE A 18 -0.87 -22.10 -3.59
CA ILE A 18 -0.54 -20.67 -3.48
C ILE A 18 -1.69 -19.83 -4.05
N TYR A 19 -2.12 -20.13 -5.27
CA TYR A 19 -3.21 -19.41 -5.93
C TYR A 19 -4.53 -19.55 -5.15
N GLY A 20 -4.84 -20.76 -4.69
CA GLY A 20 -6.01 -21.05 -3.88
C GLY A 20 -6.01 -20.26 -2.56
N ALA A 21 -4.86 -20.18 -1.89
CA ALA A 21 -4.72 -19.38 -0.67
C ALA A 21 -4.95 -17.88 -0.95
N MET A 22 -4.35 -17.33 -2.01
CA MET A 22 -4.57 -15.92 -2.40
C MET A 22 -6.05 -15.65 -2.72
N SER A 23 -6.69 -16.53 -3.49
CA SER A 23 -8.11 -16.44 -3.82
C SER A 23 -9.00 -16.53 -2.58
N ALA A 24 -8.70 -17.45 -1.66
CA ALA A 24 -9.42 -17.58 -0.40
C ALA A 24 -9.33 -16.31 0.44
N LEU A 25 -8.15 -15.69 0.53
CA LEU A 25 -7.98 -14.42 1.25
C LEU A 25 -8.85 -13.31 0.66
N VAL A 26 -8.90 -13.17 -0.67
CA VAL A 26 -9.69 -12.12 -1.33
C VAL A 26 -11.19 -12.32 -1.14
N ASN A 27 -11.66 -13.56 -1.21
CA ASN A 27 -13.10 -13.85 -1.20
C ASN A 27 -13.67 -14.02 0.22
N LEU A 28 -12.88 -14.53 1.16
CA LEU A 28 -13.35 -14.86 2.51
C LEU A 28 -13.00 -13.81 3.56
N VAL A 29 -12.11 -12.86 3.25
CA VAL A 29 -11.70 -11.80 4.19
C VAL A 29 -12.21 -10.45 3.71
N GLN A 30 -12.84 -9.70 4.62
CA GLN A 30 -13.17 -8.30 4.37
C GLN A 30 -11.99 -7.39 4.79
N PRO A 31 -11.42 -6.61 3.86
CA PRO A 31 -10.35 -5.68 4.19
C PRO A 31 -10.89 -4.48 5.00
N VAL A 32 -10.26 -4.20 6.13
CA VAL A 32 -10.59 -3.05 6.99
C VAL A 32 -9.91 -1.80 6.42
N ARG A 33 -10.70 -0.75 6.10
CA ARG A 33 -10.14 0.54 5.71
C ARG A 33 -9.63 1.28 6.95
N ARG A 34 -8.32 1.54 7.00
CA ARG A 34 -7.69 2.35 8.04
C ARG A 34 -7.42 3.77 7.50
N PRO A 35 -7.80 4.85 8.21
CA PRO A 35 -7.39 6.19 7.84
C PRO A 35 -5.86 6.27 7.90
N VAL A 36 -5.25 6.76 6.82
CA VAL A 36 -3.82 7.05 6.75
C VAL A 36 -3.69 8.57 6.74
N GLU A 37 -3.22 9.14 7.86
CA GLU A 37 -2.91 10.56 7.96
C GLU A 37 -1.44 10.77 7.57
N VAL A 38 -1.21 11.57 6.52
CA VAL A 38 0.13 12.01 6.15
C VAL A 38 0.24 13.48 6.51
N ASN A 39 1.20 13.81 7.38
CA ASN A 39 1.53 15.19 7.67
C ASN A 39 2.24 15.77 6.44
N VAL A 40 1.57 16.69 5.74
CA VAL A 40 2.14 17.43 4.61
C VAL A 40 2.69 18.75 5.17
N PRO A 41 4.02 18.92 5.23
CA PRO A 41 4.60 20.22 5.55
C PRO A 41 4.20 21.20 4.44
N LEU A 42 3.45 22.24 4.81
CA LEU A 42 3.25 23.37 3.91
C LEU A 42 4.60 24.10 3.79
N PRO A 43 5.13 24.33 2.57
CA PRO A 43 6.17 25.32 2.38
C PRO A 43 5.69 26.63 3.01
N GLN A 44 6.56 27.35 3.70
CA GLN A 44 6.26 28.70 4.18
C GLN A 44 5.77 29.52 2.99
N LEU A 45 4.45 29.71 2.89
CA LEU A 45 3.86 30.68 1.99
C LEU A 45 4.32 32.03 2.53
N ASP A 46 5.18 32.69 1.76
CA ASP A 46 5.84 33.94 2.08
C ASP A 46 4.97 34.82 2.98
N GLN A 47 5.38 34.92 4.24
CA GLN A 47 4.80 35.82 5.21
C GLN A 47 4.84 37.22 4.60
N PRO A 48 3.70 37.91 4.35
CA PRO A 48 3.71 39.25 3.77
C PRO A 48 4.64 40.12 4.61
N PRO A 49 5.53 40.92 3.98
CA PRO A 49 6.59 41.62 4.67
C PRO A 49 5.97 42.46 5.78
N ALA A 50 6.41 42.18 7.00
CA ALA A 50 6.04 42.81 8.27
C ALA A 50 4.99 43.94 8.15
N ARG A 51 3.73 43.62 8.49
CA ARG A 51 2.66 44.59 8.81
C ARG A 51 2.96 45.43 10.08
N ASN A 52 4.23 45.48 10.50
CA ASN A 52 4.73 46.10 11.72
C ASN A 52 5.62 47.32 11.45
N ALA A 53 5.68 47.82 10.20
CA ALA A 53 6.37 49.05 9.85
C ALA A 53 5.44 50.28 9.75
N ALA A 54 4.13 50.11 9.95
CA ALA A 54 3.12 51.17 9.81
C ALA A 54 2.59 51.64 11.18
N GLY A 55 3.50 52.07 12.04
CA GLY A 55 3.20 52.60 13.37
C GLY A 55 4.25 53.61 13.84
N THR A 56 4.50 54.63 13.01
CA THR A 56 5.03 55.94 13.42
C THR A 56 3.94 56.70 14.21
N PRO A 57 4.25 57.70 15.05
CA PRO A 57 5.03 58.90 14.72
C PRO A 57 6.51 58.86 15.09
#